data_AF-A0A7N4PIQ3-F1
#
_entry.id   AF-A0A7N4PIQ3-F1
#
_cell.length_a   1.000
_cell.length_b   1.000
_cell.length_c   1.000
_cell.angle_alpha   90.00
_cell.angle_beta   90.00
_cell.angle_gamma   90.00
#
_symmetry.space_group_name_H-M   'P 1'
#
loop_
_entity.id
_entity.type
_entity.pdbx_description
1 polymer ?
#
loop_
_entity_poly.entity_id
_entity_poly.type
_entity_poly.pdbx_seq_one_letter_code
_entity_poly.pdbx_strand_id
1 'polypeptide(L)'
;MKRVWALLPAVFLYLSEVKIYVKMHHNSPFLACMDKELSQTEIIDPISLWMGPNGKHLKENSHINLTSEGKLMITSFQASMSGSYICTLTYKIISEETQKEQEIYNIYTFMAFGYQEPDFAYQMTVRFTTDSCNGKKNSQFFKLLIRILDEIIIDLTCHIEEPSYKCHFLEIPKHGLKEELFIAFQVKPFSPERKAACSKLSVDCEEITNSNVHQARNRIEEFFLKQTNILKHEFNYIPNIHYVEHSFKVIRIDSCQPGFGKNDILHSDCASCCVVCDPRTYSPNTDVTCQACLTVHIYGAKTCP
;
A
#
# COMPACT_ATOMS: atom_id res chain seq x y z
N MET A 1 48.04 45.25 3.11
CA MET A 1 48.75 44.77 1.89
C MET A 1 49.24 43.35 2.16
N LYS A 2 48.67 42.30 1.52
CA LYS A 2 48.96 40.85 1.77
C LYS A 2 48.61 40.41 3.22
N ARG A 3 48.31 39.15 3.61
CA ARG A 3 47.97 37.81 3.06
C ARG A 3 47.12 37.16 4.19
N VAL A 4 46.25 36.15 4.08
CA VAL A 4 45.69 35.31 2.99
C VAL A 4 44.36 34.72 3.51
N TRP A 5 43.44 34.29 2.64
CA TRP A 5 42.32 33.41 3.02
C TRP A 5 42.68 31.96 2.64
N ALA A 6 42.66 31.06 3.62
CA ALA A 6 42.95 29.64 3.41
C ALA A 6 41.68 28.79 3.63
N LEU A 7 41.10 28.38 2.49
CA LEU A 7 40.44 27.10 2.22
C LEU A 7 39.87 26.31 3.42
N LEU A 8 38.55 26.11 3.39
CA LEU A 8 37.92 24.82 3.74
C LEU A 8 36.54 24.70 3.04
N PRO A 9 36.47 24.23 1.78
CA PRO A 9 35.21 23.78 1.19
C PRO A 9 34.95 22.32 1.60
N ALA A 10 34.70 22.10 2.89
CA ALA A 10 34.07 20.86 3.37
C ALA A 10 32.55 21.02 3.34
N VAL A 11 32.02 21.50 2.22
CA VAL A 11 30.58 21.59 1.99
C VAL A 11 30.10 20.19 1.64
N PHE A 12 29.23 19.67 2.49
CA PHE A 12 28.55 18.39 2.29
C PHE A 12 28.03 18.28 0.86
N LEU A 13 28.53 17.30 0.12
CA LEU A 13 27.82 16.77 -1.04
C LEU A 13 26.52 16.17 -0.52
N TYR A 14 25.42 16.93 -0.64
CA TYR A 14 24.08 16.42 -0.48
C TYR A 14 23.80 15.44 -1.62
N LEU A 15 24.23 14.19 -1.43
CA LEU A 15 23.71 13.04 -2.17
C LEU A 15 22.24 12.88 -1.80
N SER A 16 21.35 13.57 -2.54
CA SER A 16 19.91 13.39 -2.42
C SER A 16 19.56 12.02 -2.99
N GLU A 17 19.42 11.04 -2.09
CA GLU A 17 19.01 9.68 -2.43
C GLU A 17 17.59 9.69 -3.05
N VAL A 18 17.50 9.40 -4.34
CA VAL A 18 16.21 9.45 -5.06
C VAL A 18 15.48 8.13 -4.87
N LYS A 19 14.39 8.14 -4.11
CA LYS A 19 13.52 6.96 -3.96
C LYS A 19 12.62 6.81 -5.19
N ILE A 20 12.54 5.59 -5.72
CA ILE A 20 11.62 5.22 -6.80
C ILE A 20 10.81 3.99 -6.37
N TYR A 21 9.53 4.00 -6.69
CA TYR A 21 8.60 2.92 -6.34
C TYR A 21 8.15 2.23 -7.63
N VAL A 22 8.30 0.90 -7.69
CA VAL A 22 7.96 0.10 -8.88
C VAL A 22 6.94 -0.97 -8.50
N LYS A 23 5.77 -0.96 -9.16
CA LYS A 23 4.72 -1.97 -8.94
C LYS A 23 5.29 -3.34 -9.30
N MET A 24 5.03 -4.36 -8.48
CA MET A 24 5.50 -5.72 -8.75
C MET A 24 5.15 -6.18 -10.17
N HIS A 25 6.10 -6.85 -10.82
CA HIS A 25 6.02 -7.39 -12.18
C HIS A 25 5.85 -6.35 -13.30
N HIS A 26 5.83 -5.05 -12.99
CA HIS A 26 5.82 -3.96 -13.97
C HIS A 26 7.25 -3.49 -14.28
N ASN A 27 7.38 -2.59 -15.25
CA ASN A 27 8.65 -1.94 -15.57
C ASN A 27 8.86 -0.69 -14.70
N SER A 28 10.10 -0.38 -14.34
CA SER A 28 10.43 0.93 -13.75
C SER A 28 10.23 2.06 -14.76
N PRO A 29 10.09 3.33 -14.32
CA PRO A 29 10.39 4.45 -15.19
C PRO A 29 11.84 4.38 -15.69
N PHE A 30 12.14 5.08 -16.79
CA PHE A 30 13.52 5.27 -17.22
C PHE A 30 14.26 6.18 -16.25
N LEU A 31 15.35 5.67 -15.69
CA LEU A 31 16.25 6.41 -14.80
C LEU A 31 17.34 7.06 -15.64
N ALA A 32 17.41 8.39 -15.58
CA ALA A 32 18.45 9.16 -16.26
C ALA A 32 19.63 9.41 -15.31
N CYS A 33 20.85 9.23 -15.81
CA CYS A 33 22.08 9.41 -15.05
C CYS A 33 22.50 10.89 -14.96
N MET A 34 21.56 11.78 -14.62
CA MET A 34 21.73 13.23 -14.63
C MET A 34 20.71 13.91 -13.71
N ASP A 35 21.09 15.04 -13.14
CA ASP A 35 20.17 15.96 -12.48
C ASP A 35 19.50 16.93 -13.47
N LYS A 36 18.65 17.80 -12.93
CA LYS A 36 17.86 18.77 -13.71
C LYS A 36 18.73 19.84 -14.38
N GLU A 37 19.83 20.26 -13.76
CA GLU A 37 20.71 21.31 -14.29
C GLU A 37 21.54 20.74 -15.45
N LEU A 38 22.12 19.55 -15.27
CA LEU A 38 22.86 18.86 -16.30
C LEU A 38 21.99 18.46 -17.49
N SER A 39 20.71 18.10 -17.27
CA SER A 39 19.74 17.85 -18.37
C SER A 39 19.40 19.07 -19.23
N GLN A 40 19.83 20.27 -18.82
CA GLN A 40 19.68 21.53 -19.56
C GLN A 40 21.01 22.07 -20.09
N THR A 41 22.11 21.33 -19.90
CA THR A 41 23.48 21.74 -20.25
C THR A 41 23.98 20.93 -21.45
N GLU A 42 24.72 21.57 -22.36
CA GLU A 42 25.40 20.88 -23.45
C GLU A 42 26.61 20.11 -22.91
N ILE A 43 26.63 18.79 -23.11
CA ILE A 43 27.69 17.89 -22.65
C ILE A 43 28.20 17.04 -23.81
N ILE A 44 29.51 16.78 -23.83
CA ILE A 44 30.19 16.09 -24.92
C ILE A 44 30.57 14.67 -24.48
N ASP A 45 30.45 13.70 -25.38
CA ASP A 45 30.79 12.28 -25.19
C ASP A 45 30.26 11.65 -23.87
N PRO A 46 28.96 11.75 -23.52
CA PRO A 46 28.45 11.21 -22.26
C PRO A 46 28.46 9.68 -22.21
N ILE A 47 29.06 9.12 -21.15
CA ILE A 47 29.16 7.68 -20.87
C ILE A 47 28.53 7.40 -19.49
N SER A 48 27.42 6.66 -19.48
CA SER A 48 26.75 6.24 -18.24
C SER A 48 27.09 4.79 -17.88
N LEU A 49 27.61 4.57 -16.67
CA LEU A 49 27.94 3.24 -16.14
C LEU A 49 27.09 2.93 -14.91
N TRP A 50 26.21 1.95 -15.03
CA TRP A 50 25.29 1.55 -13.95
C TRP A 50 25.82 0.37 -13.13
N MET A 51 25.53 0.40 -11.83
CA MET A 51 25.78 -0.66 -10.85
C MET A 51 24.48 -0.95 -10.10
N GLY A 52 24.13 -2.23 -9.94
CA GLY A 52 22.91 -2.66 -9.25
C GLY A 52 23.11 -2.92 -7.74
N PRO A 53 22.01 -3.26 -7.02
CA PRO A 53 22.02 -3.49 -5.57
C PRO A 53 22.97 -4.59 -5.07
N ASN A 54 23.42 -5.47 -5.97
CA ASN A 54 24.39 -6.53 -5.70
C ASN A 54 25.86 -6.08 -5.86
N GLY A 55 26.12 -4.78 -6.07
CA GLY A 55 27.46 -4.21 -6.28
C GLY A 55 28.11 -4.56 -7.62
N LYS A 56 27.37 -5.09 -8.58
CA LYS A 56 27.88 -5.47 -9.91
C LYS A 56 27.42 -4.50 -10.99
N HIS A 57 28.28 -4.25 -11.97
CA HIS A 57 27.92 -3.50 -13.16
C HIS A 57 26.76 -4.17 -13.89
N LEU A 58 25.76 -3.36 -14.25
CA LEU A 58 24.62 -3.81 -15.01
C LEU A 58 24.99 -4.01 -16.49
N LYS A 59 24.39 -5.02 -17.09
CA LYS A 59 24.45 -5.33 -18.52
C LYS A 59 23.05 -5.74 -18.94
N GLU A 60 22.70 -5.51 -20.21
CA GLU A 60 21.40 -5.90 -20.74
C GLU A 60 21.10 -7.38 -20.51
N ASN A 61 19.87 -7.67 -20.08
CA ASN A 61 19.35 -9.01 -19.84
C ASN A 61 17.81 -8.96 -19.78
N SER A 62 17.15 -10.06 -19.45
CA SER A 62 15.67 -10.14 -19.38
C SER A 62 14.99 -9.14 -18.42
N HIS A 63 15.74 -8.62 -17.44
CA HIS A 63 15.26 -7.69 -16.43
C HIS A 63 15.91 -6.29 -16.48
N ILE A 64 16.83 -6.05 -17.42
CA ILE A 64 17.59 -4.80 -17.52
C ILE A 64 17.67 -4.37 -18.99
N ASN A 65 17.10 -3.20 -19.29
CA ASN A 65 17.18 -2.51 -20.56
C ASN A 65 18.03 -1.24 -20.37
N LEU A 66 19.04 -1.04 -21.23
CA LEU A 66 19.91 0.13 -21.22
C LEU A 66 19.78 0.85 -22.57
N THR A 67 19.24 2.06 -22.56
CA THR A 67 19.08 2.82 -23.81
C THR A 67 20.44 3.26 -24.37
N SER A 68 20.50 3.56 -25.67
CA SER A 68 21.67 4.19 -26.30
C SER A 68 22.04 5.55 -25.71
N GLU A 69 21.13 6.18 -24.97
CA GLU A 69 21.33 7.43 -24.22
C GLU A 69 21.86 7.19 -22.80
N GLY A 70 22.12 5.94 -22.40
CA GLY A 70 22.61 5.58 -21.07
C GLY A 70 21.54 5.52 -19.98
N LYS A 71 20.24 5.56 -20.32
CA LYS A 71 19.13 5.47 -19.35
C LYS A 71 18.87 4.01 -18.97
N LEU A 72 18.56 3.76 -17.71
CA LEU A 72 18.23 2.43 -17.18
C LEU A 72 16.72 2.23 -17.05
N MET A 73 16.19 1.11 -17.53
CA MET A 73 14.87 0.60 -17.18
C MET A 73 14.97 -0.84 -16.66
N ILE A 74 14.34 -1.10 -15.53
CA ILE A 74 14.28 -2.43 -14.90
C ILE A 74 12.94 -3.06 -15.33
N THR A 75 12.99 -4.23 -15.98
CA THR A 75 11.81 -4.87 -16.60
C THR A 75 11.28 -6.04 -15.77
N SER A 76 9.96 -6.10 -15.59
CA SER A 76 9.27 -7.05 -14.70
C SER A 76 9.89 -7.13 -13.30
N PHE A 77 9.84 -6.01 -12.60
CA PHE A 77 10.51 -5.78 -11.32
C PHE A 77 10.06 -6.78 -10.24
N GLN A 78 11.03 -7.33 -9.49
CA GLN A 78 10.81 -8.30 -8.42
C GLN A 78 11.31 -7.76 -7.08
N ALA A 79 10.75 -8.22 -5.96
CA ALA A 79 11.14 -7.80 -4.62
C ALA A 79 12.66 -7.84 -4.36
N SER A 80 13.33 -8.89 -4.83
CA SER A 80 14.79 -9.10 -4.71
C SER A 80 15.65 -8.14 -5.56
N MET A 81 15.06 -7.39 -6.48
CA MET A 81 15.73 -6.34 -7.27
C MET A 81 15.75 -4.99 -6.55
N SER A 82 15.13 -4.88 -5.38
CA SER A 82 15.10 -3.64 -4.61
C SER A 82 16.45 -3.29 -4.00
N GLY A 83 16.68 -2.01 -3.76
CA GLY A 83 17.90 -1.46 -3.17
C GLY A 83 18.58 -0.39 -4.03
N SER A 84 19.87 -0.19 -3.78
CA SER A 84 20.65 0.91 -4.37
C SER A 84 21.10 0.62 -5.79
N TYR A 85 20.69 1.49 -6.71
CA TYR A 85 21.20 1.58 -8.08
C TYR A 85 22.07 2.83 -8.18
N ILE A 86 23.35 2.63 -8.48
CA ILE A 86 24.33 3.71 -8.60
C ILE A 86 24.66 3.89 -10.08
N CYS A 87 24.63 5.13 -10.57
CA CYS A 87 25.14 5.47 -11.88
C CYS A 87 26.33 6.42 -11.76
N THR A 88 27.38 6.14 -12.51
CA THR A 88 28.49 7.06 -12.77
C THR A 88 28.32 7.63 -14.18
N LEU A 89 28.16 8.94 -14.30
CA LEU A 89 28.22 9.65 -15.58
C LEU A 89 29.62 10.25 -15.74
N THR A 90 30.32 9.85 -16.80
CA THR A 90 31.50 10.56 -17.30
C THR A 90 31.11 11.35 -18.53
N TYR A 91 31.50 12.62 -18.61
CA TYR A 91 31.26 13.48 -19.77
C TYR A 91 32.36 14.54 -19.88
N LYS A 92 32.40 15.26 -21.00
CA LYS A 92 33.32 16.37 -21.21
C LYS A 92 32.58 17.70 -21.34
N ILE A 93 33.25 18.77 -20.94
CA ILE A 93 32.90 20.16 -21.26
C ILE A 93 34.10 20.87 -21.88
N ILE A 94 33.87 21.98 -22.57
CA ILE A 94 34.93 22.90 -22.99
C ILE A 94 35.05 23.99 -21.93
N SER A 95 36.22 24.11 -21.31
CA SER A 95 36.52 25.20 -20.36
C SER A 95 36.51 26.55 -21.10
N GLU A 96 35.59 27.45 -20.72
CA GLU A 96 35.50 28.79 -21.33
C GLU A 96 36.82 29.57 -21.23
N GLU A 97 37.49 29.50 -20.07
CA GLU A 97 38.75 30.21 -19.80
C GLU A 97 39.95 29.67 -20.60
N THR A 98 40.02 28.35 -20.80
CA THR A 98 41.23 27.70 -21.34
C THR A 98 41.06 27.08 -22.72
N GLN A 99 39.83 27.01 -23.23
CA GLN A 99 39.44 26.39 -24.51
C GLN A 99 39.94 24.94 -24.65
N LYS A 100 39.95 24.20 -23.53
CA LYS A 100 40.35 22.79 -23.44
C LYS A 100 39.18 21.92 -23.03
N GLU A 101 39.16 20.69 -23.56
CA GLU A 101 38.32 19.61 -23.04
C GLU A 101 38.70 19.33 -21.57
N GLN A 102 37.70 19.32 -20.70
CA GLN A 102 37.79 18.88 -19.32
C GLN A 102 36.78 17.74 -19.11
N GLU A 103 37.27 16.61 -18.63
CA GLU A 103 36.44 15.46 -18.24
C GLU A 103 35.89 15.67 -16.83
N ILE A 104 34.61 15.34 -16.64
CA ILE A 104 33.87 15.46 -15.38
C ILE A 104 33.19 14.12 -15.07
N TYR A 105 33.14 13.79 -13.77
CA TYR A 105 32.57 12.54 -13.24
C TYR A 105 31.52 12.88 -12.18
N ASN A 106 30.26 12.54 -12.45
CA ASN A 106 29.16 12.67 -11.49
C ASN A 106 28.66 11.29 -11.07
N ILE A 107 28.22 11.17 -9.81
CA ILE A 107 27.65 9.93 -9.27
C ILE A 107 26.24 10.22 -8.76
N TYR A 108 25.27 9.43 -9.23
CA TYR A 108 23.85 9.53 -8.87
C TYR A 108 23.38 8.21 -8.24
N THR A 109 22.60 8.29 -7.17
CA THR A 109 22.11 7.13 -6.41
C THR A 109 20.58 7.11 -6.35
N PHE A 110 20.01 6.01 -6.82
CA PHE A 110 18.57 5.75 -6.85
C PHE A 110 18.26 4.56 -5.94
N MET A 111 17.29 4.69 -5.04
CA MET A 111 16.79 3.59 -4.23
C MET A 111 15.50 3.06 -4.82
N ALA A 112 15.57 1.89 -5.45
CA ALA A 112 14.42 1.22 -6.02
C ALA A 112 13.73 0.35 -4.98
N PHE A 113 12.45 0.62 -4.73
CA PHE A 113 11.61 -0.19 -3.86
C PHE A 113 10.47 -0.83 -4.66
N GLY A 114 10.35 -2.15 -4.50
CA GLY A 114 9.19 -2.88 -4.95
C GLY A 114 7.95 -2.58 -4.10
N TYR A 115 6.79 -2.36 -4.71
CA TYR A 115 5.52 -2.23 -3.99
C TYR A 115 4.36 -3.02 -4.62
N GLN A 116 3.33 -3.24 -3.82
CA GLN A 116 2.00 -3.72 -4.20
C GLN A 116 0.96 -2.80 -3.53
N GLU A 117 -0.27 -2.77 -4.04
CA GLU A 117 -1.35 -2.17 -3.26
C GLU A 117 -1.70 -3.11 -2.09
N PRO A 118 -2.17 -2.59 -0.96
CA PRO A 118 -2.73 -3.42 0.08
C PRO A 118 -3.99 -4.14 -0.41
N ASP A 119 -4.05 -5.44 -0.14
CA ASP A 119 -5.33 -6.12 0.06
C ASP A 119 -6.07 -5.42 1.21
N PHE A 120 -7.41 -5.36 1.19
CA PHE A 120 -8.15 -4.85 2.34
C PHE A 120 -9.51 -5.50 2.56
N ALA A 121 -9.90 -5.49 3.83
CA ALA A 121 -11.22 -5.84 4.32
C ALA A 121 -11.90 -4.60 4.91
N TYR A 122 -13.22 -4.64 5.03
CA TYR A 122 -13.96 -3.66 5.83
C TYR A 122 -14.47 -4.30 7.10
N GLN A 123 -13.94 -3.85 8.24
CA GLN A 123 -14.55 -4.09 9.55
C GLN A 123 -15.73 -3.15 9.69
N MET A 124 -16.92 -3.72 9.82
CA MET A 124 -18.16 -2.99 9.99
C MET A 124 -18.71 -3.22 11.39
N THR A 125 -19.36 -2.20 11.94
CA THR A 125 -20.11 -2.27 13.19
C THR A 125 -21.43 -1.52 13.06
N VAL A 126 -22.47 -2.01 13.72
CA VAL A 126 -23.82 -1.43 13.67
C VAL A 126 -24.55 -1.68 14.98
N ARG A 127 -25.52 -0.83 15.32
CA ARG A 127 -26.37 -1.01 16.51
C ARG A 127 -27.85 -1.09 16.17
N PHE A 128 -28.54 -1.94 16.91
CA PHE A 128 -29.98 -2.08 16.92
C PHE A 128 -30.48 -2.00 18.35
N THR A 129 -31.65 -1.41 18.58
CA THR A 129 -32.35 -1.53 19.86
C THR A 129 -32.89 -2.95 20.05
N THR A 130 -33.25 -3.32 21.28
CA THR A 130 -34.02 -4.55 21.55
C THR A 130 -34.96 -4.36 22.75
N ASP A 131 -35.97 -5.22 22.85
CA ASP A 131 -36.88 -5.28 23.99
C ASP A 131 -36.29 -6.03 25.19
N SER A 132 -35.35 -6.96 24.96
CA SER A 132 -34.51 -7.56 26.01
C SER A 132 -33.32 -8.35 25.45
N CYS A 133 -32.16 -8.19 26.08
CA CYS A 133 -30.95 -8.99 25.86
C CYS A 133 -31.15 -10.48 26.14
N ASN A 134 -32.09 -10.86 27.02
CA ASN A 134 -32.35 -12.25 27.42
C ASN A 134 -33.23 -13.02 26.40
N GLY A 135 -33.67 -12.38 25.32
CA GLY A 135 -34.59 -12.95 24.32
C GLY A 135 -33.91 -13.78 23.21
N LYS A 136 -34.49 -14.94 22.88
CA LYS A 136 -34.12 -15.74 21.69
C LYS A 136 -34.28 -14.98 20.37
N LYS A 137 -35.15 -13.95 20.33
CA LYS A 137 -35.39 -13.07 19.18
C LYS A 137 -34.08 -12.46 18.64
N ASN A 138 -33.17 -12.03 19.52
CA ASN A 138 -31.92 -11.38 19.13
C ASN A 138 -31.04 -12.29 18.25
N SER A 139 -30.93 -13.58 18.60
CA SER A 139 -30.18 -14.55 17.82
C SER A 139 -30.82 -14.85 16.45
N GLN A 140 -32.16 -14.88 16.39
CA GLN A 140 -32.89 -15.06 15.13
C GLN A 140 -32.75 -13.85 14.21
N PHE A 141 -32.92 -12.64 14.76
CA PHE A 141 -32.71 -11.37 14.06
C PHE A 141 -31.29 -11.27 13.51
N PHE A 142 -30.28 -11.52 14.34
CA PHE A 142 -28.87 -11.49 13.93
C PHE A 142 -28.60 -12.45 12.76
N LYS A 143 -29.08 -13.70 12.82
CA LYS A 143 -28.92 -14.67 11.72
C LYS A 143 -29.60 -14.20 10.43
N LEU A 144 -30.79 -13.59 10.52
CA LEU A 144 -31.49 -13.05 9.36
C LEU A 144 -30.75 -11.84 8.76
N LEU A 145 -30.27 -10.92 9.61
CA LEU A 145 -29.52 -9.74 9.18
C LEU A 145 -28.25 -10.14 8.41
N ILE A 146 -27.43 -11.04 8.97
CA ILE A 146 -26.20 -11.49 8.31
C ILE A 146 -26.52 -12.15 6.95
N ARG A 147 -27.57 -12.97 6.88
CA ARG A 147 -28.01 -13.56 5.61
C ARG A 147 -28.41 -12.51 4.56
N ILE A 148 -29.18 -11.50 4.94
CA ILE A 148 -29.58 -10.41 4.04
C ILE A 148 -28.35 -9.63 3.55
N LEU A 149 -27.40 -9.34 4.45
CA LEU A 149 -26.17 -8.62 4.10
C LEU A 149 -25.27 -9.42 3.15
N ASP A 150 -25.22 -10.75 3.29
CA ASP A 150 -24.49 -11.66 2.40
C ASP A 150 -25.17 -11.72 1.01
N GLU A 151 -26.50 -11.86 0.97
CA GLU A 151 -27.31 -11.82 -0.26
C GLU A 151 -27.17 -10.48 -1.04
N ILE A 152 -26.83 -9.37 -0.37
CA ILE A 152 -26.57 -8.05 -0.99
C ILE A 152 -25.21 -7.96 -1.72
N ILE A 153 -24.24 -8.81 -1.38
CA ILE A 153 -22.85 -8.72 -1.87
C ILE A 153 -22.36 -9.98 -2.62
N ILE A 154 -23.17 -11.04 -2.68
CA ILE A 154 -22.78 -12.35 -3.21
C ILE A 154 -22.35 -12.34 -4.69
N ASP A 155 -22.96 -11.50 -5.52
CA ASP A 155 -22.60 -11.29 -6.93
C ASP A 155 -21.25 -10.59 -7.10
N LEU A 156 -20.83 -9.80 -6.10
CA LEU A 156 -19.50 -9.19 -6.03
C LEU A 156 -18.43 -10.17 -5.58
N THR A 157 -18.80 -11.43 -5.29
CA THR A 157 -17.90 -12.51 -4.86
C THR A 157 -17.11 -12.17 -3.58
N CYS A 158 -17.67 -11.24 -2.81
CA CYS A 158 -17.29 -10.91 -1.44
C CYS A 158 -18.18 -11.70 -0.48
N HIS A 159 -17.71 -11.91 0.75
CA HIS A 159 -18.44 -12.64 1.78
C HIS A 159 -18.26 -12.00 3.15
N ILE A 160 -19.18 -12.33 4.07
CA ILE A 160 -19.10 -11.88 5.47
C ILE A 160 -18.27 -12.86 6.31
N GLU A 161 -17.29 -12.32 7.03
CA GLU A 161 -16.46 -13.07 7.99
C GLU A 161 -16.66 -12.61 9.43
N GLU A 162 -16.41 -13.56 10.34
CA GLU A 162 -16.44 -13.39 11.80
C GLU A 162 -17.65 -12.59 12.34
N PRO A 163 -18.89 -12.82 11.83
CA PRO A 163 -20.04 -12.05 12.28
C PRO A 163 -20.33 -12.39 13.75
N SER A 164 -20.47 -11.36 14.57
CA SER A 164 -20.73 -11.48 16.00
C SER A 164 -21.71 -10.42 16.48
N TYR A 165 -22.36 -10.69 17.61
CA TYR A 165 -23.13 -9.68 18.33
C TYR A 165 -22.96 -9.80 19.84
N LYS A 166 -23.09 -8.68 20.53
CA LYS A 166 -23.24 -8.58 21.98
C LYS A 166 -24.46 -7.73 22.30
N CYS A 167 -25.06 -7.93 23.46
CA CYS A 167 -26.17 -7.09 23.93
C CYS A 167 -25.75 -6.38 25.22
N HIS A 168 -26.05 -5.09 25.30
CA HIS A 168 -25.61 -4.24 26.41
C HIS A 168 -26.73 -3.31 26.88
N PHE A 169 -26.79 -3.11 28.19
CA PHE A 169 -27.57 -2.05 28.83
C PHE A 169 -26.78 -0.74 28.72
N LEU A 170 -27.40 0.29 28.17
CA LEU A 170 -26.85 1.62 28.00
C LEU A 170 -27.64 2.61 28.84
N GLU A 171 -26.98 3.29 29.77
CA GLU A 171 -27.52 4.47 30.40
C GLU A 171 -27.27 5.67 29.49
N ILE A 172 -28.31 6.16 28.83
CA ILE A 172 -28.22 7.33 27.95
C ILE A 172 -28.57 8.57 28.78
N PRO A 173 -27.65 9.56 28.90
CA PRO A 173 -27.93 10.79 29.65
C PRO A 173 -29.23 11.44 29.20
N LYS A 174 -30.14 11.68 30.15
CA LYS A 174 -31.50 12.25 29.93
C LYS A 174 -32.48 11.39 29.13
N HIS A 175 -32.12 10.18 28.70
CA HIS A 175 -32.99 9.26 27.95
C HIS A 175 -33.17 7.87 28.59
N GLY A 176 -32.57 7.65 29.76
CA GLY A 176 -32.76 6.47 30.59
C GLY A 176 -31.98 5.25 30.12
N LEU A 177 -32.33 4.09 30.68
CA LEU A 177 -31.74 2.80 30.32
C LEU A 177 -32.37 2.28 29.01
N LYS A 178 -31.54 1.86 28.06
CA LYS A 178 -31.95 1.13 26.85
C LYS A 178 -31.09 -0.12 26.66
N GLU A 179 -31.65 -1.13 26.02
CA GLU A 179 -30.91 -2.33 25.62
C GLU A 179 -30.60 -2.25 24.12
N GLU A 180 -29.33 -2.38 23.75
CA GLU A 180 -28.84 -2.34 22.37
C GLU A 180 -28.00 -3.58 22.02
N LEU A 181 -28.22 -4.09 20.82
CA LEU A 181 -27.41 -5.09 20.13
C LEU A 181 -26.27 -4.38 19.40
N PHE A 182 -25.04 -4.72 19.75
CA PHE A 182 -23.81 -4.30 19.10
C PHE A 182 -23.37 -5.42 18.17
N ILE A 183 -23.50 -5.20 16.86
CA ILE A 183 -23.20 -6.19 15.82
C ILE A 183 -21.89 -5.77 15.13
N ALA A 184 -21.00 -6.73 14.91
CA ALA A 184 -19.71 -6.52 14.25
C ALA A 184 -19.42 -7.66 13.27
N PHE A 185 -18.88 -7.35 12.10
CA PHE A 185 -18.55 -8.32 11.06
C PHE A 185 -17.49 -7.74 10.10
N GLN A 186 -16.78 -8.60 9.38
CA GLN A 186 -15.87 -8.18 8.30
C GLN A 186 -16.48 -8.49 6.94
N VAL A 187 -16.17 -7.66 5.94
CA VAL A 187 -16.44 -7.94 4.53
C VAL A 187 -15.09 -8.10 3.83
N LYS A 188 -14.85 -9.26 3.21
CA LYS A 188 -13.59 -9.56 2.53
C LYS A 188 -13.78 -9.80 1.02
N PRO A 189 -12.82 -9.39 0.18
CA PRO A 189 -12.74 -9.85 -1.19
C PRO A 189 -12.17 -11.28 -1.22
N PHE A 190 -13.02 -12.23 -1.60
CA PHE A 190 -12.72 -13.65 -1.88
C PHE A 190 -12.41 -14.60 -0.72
N SER A 191 -12.84 -15.86 -0.91
CA SER A 191 -12.23 -17.01 -0.25
C SER A 191 -10.75 -17.18 -0.69
N PRO A 192 -9.87 -17.74 0.17
CA PRO A 192 -8.44 -17.88 -0.13
C PRO A 192 -8.10 -18.58 -1.47
N GLU A 193 -8.97 -19.48 -1.90
CA GLU A 193 -8.84 -20.29 -3.12
C GLU A 193 -8.77 -19.43 -4.40
N ARG A 194 -9.52 -18.32 -4.45
CA ARG A 194 -9.58 -17.46 -5.64
C ARG A 194 -8.38 -16.52 -5.75
N LYS A 195 -7.77 -16.11 -4.63
CA LYS A 195 -6.45 -15.45 -4.64
C LYS A 195 -5.35 -16.35 -5.22
N ALA A 196 -5.40 -17.65 -4.95
CA ALA A 196 -4.45 -18.63 -5.52
C ALA A 196 -4.68 -18.93 -7.02
N ALA A 197 -5.86 -18.62 -7.57
CA ALA A 197 -6.12 -18.66 -9.00
C ALA A 197 -5.62 -17.39 -9.70
N CYS A 198 -5.83 -16.23 -9.09
CA CYS A 198 -5.37 -14.93 -9.58
C CYS A 198 -3.84 -14.85 -9.79
N SER A 199 -3.04 -15.46 -8.91
CA SER A 199 -1.58 -15.49 -9.05
C SER A 199 -1.04 -16.37 -10.18
N LYS A 200 -1.92 -17.01 -10.98
CA LYS A 200 -1.57 -17.84 -12.16
C LYS A 200 -2.00 -17.24 -13.50
N LEU A 201 -2.85 -16.23 -13.49
CA LEU A 201 -3.35 -15.54 -14.68
C LEU A 201 -2.76 -14.14 -14.70
N SER A 202 -2.31 -13.67 -15.86
CA SER A 202 -1.69 -12.34 -16.03
C SER A 202 -2.71 -11.18 -16.02
N VAL A 203 -3.74 -11.31 -15.19
CA VAL A 203 -4.82 -10.33 -15.02
C VAL A 203 -4.55 -9.60 -13.70
N ASP A 204 -4.69 -8.27 -13.70
CA ASP A 204 -4.56 -7.47 -12.49
C ASP A 204 -5.76 -7.70 -11.58
N CYS A 205 -5.75 -8.83 -10.86
CA CYS A 205 -6.82 -9.19 -9.94
C CYS A 205 -6.93 -8.20 -8.78
N GLU A 206 -5.87 -7.48 -8.41
CA GLU A 206 -5.83 -6.49 -7.33
C GLU A 206 -6.85 -5.36 -7.59
N GLU A 207 -6.94 -4.86 -8.82
CA GLU A 207 -7.95 -3.86 -9.21
C GLU A 207 -9.37 -4.41 -9.05
N ILE A 208 -9.61 -5.64 -9.52
CA ILE A 208 -10.92 -6.30 -9.45
C ILE A 208 -11.31 -6.63 -8.00
N THR A 209 -10.37 -7.11 -7.18
CA THR A 209 -10.59 -7.43 -5.76
C THR A 209 -10.98 -6.18 -5.01
N ASN A 210 -10.23 -5.10 -5.21
CA ASN A 210 -10.37 -3.84 -4.50
C ASN A 210 -11.67 -3.13 -4.92
N SER A 211 -12.00 -3.13 -6.21
CA SER A 211 -13.27 -2.63 -6.74
C SER A 211 -14.49 -3.36 -6.15
N ASN A 212 -14.46 -4.70 -6.12
CA ASN A 212 -15.57 -5.49 -5.60
C ASN A 212 -15.84 -5.23 -4.11
N VAL A 213 -14.80 -5.21 -3.25
CA VAL A 213 -14.99 -4.94 -1.81
C VAL A 213 -15.38 -3.47 -1.54
N HIS A 214 -14.92 -2.51 -2.34
CA HIS A 214 -15.43 -1.14 -2.32
C HIS A 214 -16.92 -1.08 -2.64
N GLN A 215 -17.37 -1.79 -3.68
CA GLN A 215 -18.78 -1.83 -4.06
C GLN A 215 -19.63 -2.56 -3.00
N ALA A 216 -19.13 -3.63 -2.40
CA ALA A 216 -19.80 -4.35 -1.31
C ALA A 216 -20.04 -3.44 -0.09
N ARG A 217 -19.04 -2.63 0.28
CA ARG A 217 -19.16 -1.61 1.32
C ARG A 217 -20.23 -0.57 0.99
N ASN A 218 -20.26 -0.07 -0.24
CA ASN A 218 -21.25 0.93 -0.65
C ASN A 218 -22.69 0.37 -0.57
N ARG A 219 -22.92 -0.87 -1.00
CA ARG A 219 -24.25 -1.52 -0.93
C ARG A 219 -24.73 -1.76 0.50
N ILE A 220 -23.83 -2.20 1.39
CA ILE A 220 -24.16 -2.42 2.81
C ILE A 220 -24.45 -1.08 3.52
N GLU A 221 -23.69 -0.03 3.18
CA GLU A 221 -23.95 1.33 3.69
C GLU A 221 -25.31 1.86 3.23
N GLU A 222 -25.64 1.68 1.94
CA GLU A 222 -26.96 2.01 1.40
C GLU A 222 -28.10 1.24 2.09
N PHE A 223 -27.91 -0.04 2.41
CA PHE A 223 -28.87 -0.85 3.16
C PHE A 223 -29.17 -0.26 4.54
N PHE A 224 -28.15 0.14 5.31
CA PHE A 224 -28.35 0.73 6.63
C PHE A 224 -28.89 2.18 6.57
N LEU A 225 -28.51 2.95 5.55
CA LEU A 225 -29.12 4.26 5.28
C LEU A 225 -30.63 4.12 5.03
N LYS A 226 -31.05 3.14 4.22
CA LYS A 226 -32.47 2.85 3.95
C LYS A 226 -33.27 2.46 5.20
N GLN A 227 -32.67 1.74 6.17
CA GLN A 227 -33.36 1.40 7.42
C GLN A 227 -33.89 2.65 8.16
N THR A 228 -33.14 3.76 8.11
CA THR A 228 -33.56 5.05 8.70
C THR A 228 -34.84 5.58 8.08
N ASN A 229 -34.99 5.43 6.76
CA ASN A 229 -36.16 5.93 6.02
C ASN A 229 -37.40 5.08 6.31
N ILE A 230 -37.25 3.75 6.21
CA ILE A 230 -38.31 2.77 6.46
C ILE A 230 -38.87 2.94 7.90
N LEU A 231 -37.99 3.10 8.90
CA LEU A 231 -38.39 3.33 10.29
C LEU A 231 -39.15 4.64 10.54
N LYS A 232 -38.94 5.66 9.70
CA LYS A 232 -39.59 6.98 9.85
C LYS A 232 -40.92 7.08 9.08
N HIS A 233 -41.09 6.33 7.98
CA HIS A 233 -42.20 6.56 7.04
C HIS A 233 -43.02 5.32 6.67
N GLU A 234 -42.52 4.10 6.84
CA GLU A 234 -43.22 2.87 6.40
C GLU A 234 -43.83 2.07 7.57
N PHE A 235 -43.31 2.24 8.80
CA PHE A 235 -43.82 1.54 9.98
C PHE A 235 -44.87 2.37 10.74
N ASN A 236 -46.10 1.83 10.83
CA ASN A 236 -47.17 2.38 11.68
C ASN A 236 -46.85 2.31 13.20
N TYR A 237 -45.95 1.40 13.60
CA TYR A 237 -45.50 1.22 14.98
C TYR A 237 -44.01 0.87 14.99
N ILE A 238 -43.25 1.44 15.92
CA ILE A 238 -41.81 1.19 16.05
C ILE A 238 -41.56 -0.29 16.41
N PRO A 239 -40.79 -1.05 15.61
CA PRO A 239 -40.49 -2.45 15.92
C PRO A 239 -39.66 -2.64 17.20
N ASN A 240 -39.84 -3.75 17.91
CA ASN A 240 -39.06 -4.07 19.13
C ASN A 240 -37.54 -4.12 18.90
N ILE A 241 -37.10 -4.47 17.69
CA ILE A 241 -35.71 -4.43 17.26
C ILE A 241 -35.64 -3.52 16.04
N HIS A 242 -34.98 -2.37 16.15
CA HIS A 242 -34.85 -1.40 15.06
C HIS A 242 -33.46 -0.76 15.02
N TYR A 243 -33.06 -0.30 13.84
CA TYR A 243 -31.75 0.33 13.61
C TYR A 243 -31.59 1.60 14.44
N VAL A 244 -30.43 1.75 15.07
CA VAL A 244 -30.04 3.01 15.75
C VAL A 244 -29.41 3.93 14.70
N GLU A 245 -30.05 5.06 14.44
CA GLU A 245 -29.60 6.04 13.44
C GLU A 245 -28.15 6.50 13.70
N HIS A 246 -27.35 6.64 12.64
CA HIS A 246 -25.91 6.96 12.69
C HIS A 246 -25.02 5.97 13.48
N SER A 247 -25.52 4.77 13.81
CA SER A 247 -24.71 3.77 14.52
C SER A 247 -23.80 2.93 13.61
N PHE A 248 -24.09 2.87 12.31
CA PHE A 248 -23.25 2.17 11.34
C PHE A 248 -21.89 2.85 11.20
N LYS A 249 -20.81 2.06 11.33
CA LYS A 249 -19.42 2.51 11.15
C LYS A 249 -18.64 1.50 10.34
N VAL A 250 -17.75 2.00 9.49
CA VAL A 250 -16.89 1.23 8.60
C VAL A 250 -15.44 1.64 8.86
N ILE A 251 -14.56 0.65 9.01
CA ILE A 251 -13.11 0.82 9.14
C ILE A 251 -12.44 -0.07 8.10
N ARG A 252 -11.53 0.49 7.31
CA ARG A 252 -10.68 -0.27 6.38
C ARG A 252 -9.56 -0.95 7.17
N ILE A 253 -9.38 -2.25 6.97
CA ILE A 253 -8.26 -3.02 7.50
C ILE A 253 -7.43 -3.47 6.30
N ASP A 254 -6.23 -2.92 6.17
CA ASP A 254 -5.27 -3.32 5.14
C ASP A 254 -4.50 -4.59 5.53
N SER A 255 -4.02 -5.29 4.51
CA SER A 255 -3.27 -6.54 4.56
C SER A 255 -2.17 -6.46 3.51
N CYS A 256 -0.93 -6.80 3.88
CA CYS A 256 0.18 -6.90 2.93
C CYS A 256 0.46 -8.36 2.59
N GLN A 257 1.03 -8.63 1.42
CA GLN A 257 1.50 -9.99 1.11
C GLN A 257 2.80 -10.30 1.87
N PRO A 258 3.08 -11.56 2.24
CA PRO A 258 4.31 -11.93 2.94
C PRO A 258 5.57 -11.44 2.21
N GLY A 259 6.44 -10.77 2.95
CA GLY A 259 7.61 -10.04 2.43
C GLY A 259 7.37 -8.54 2.20
N PHE A 260 6.17 -8.02 2.44
CA PHE A 260 5.84 -6.60 2.31
C PHE A 260 5.23 -6.04 3.61
N GLY A 261 5.26 -4.72 3.76
CA GLY A 261 4.69 -3.99 4.87
C GLY A 261 4.49 -2.50 4.55
N LYS A 262 3.85 -1.77 5.46
CA LYS A 262 3.63 -0.33 5.37
C LYS A 262 4.59 0.42 6.28
N ASN A 263 5.09 1.55 5.81
CA ASN A 263 5.88 2.47 6.61
C ASN A 263 5.77 3.89 6.04
N ASP A 264 4.72 4.59 6.46
CA ASP A 264 4.35 5.95 6.03
C ASP A 264 5.47 6.99 6.25
N ILE A 265 6.38 6.72 7.20
CA ILE A 265 7.53 7.59 7.53
C ILE A 265 8.69 7.35 6.56
N LEU A 266 9.03 6.08 6.30
CA LEU A 266 10.12 5.71 5.40
C LEU A 266 9.74 5.88 3.92
N HIS A 267 8.47 5.66 3.59
CA HIS A 267 7.93 5.65 2.24
C HIS A 267 6.78 6.65 2.07
N SER A 268 7.03 7.91 2.40
CA SER A 268 6.07 9.03 2.26
C SER A 268 5.35 9.06 0.90
N ASP A 269 6.09 8.80 -0.17
CA ASP A 269 5.60 8.91 -1.55
C ASP A 269 4.73 7.70 -1.98
N CYS A 270 4.65 6.68 -1.12
CA CYS A 270 3.80 5.49 -1.27
C CYS A 270 3.19 5.09 0.09
N ALA A 271 2.77 6.06 0.91
CA ALA A 271 2.39 5.83 2.31
C ALA A 271 1.25 4.79 2.49
N SER A 272 0.33 4.69 1.53
CA SER A 272 -0.75 3.69 1.57
C SER A 272 -0.34 2.31 1.02
N CYS A 273 0.86 2.16 0.44
CA CYS A 273 1.31 0.98 -0.29
C CYS A 273 1.91 -0.10 0.63
N CYS A 274 1.84 -1.36 0.20
CA CYS A 274 2.65 -2.43 0.76
C CYS A 274 4.01 -2.43 0.06
N VAL A 275 5.01 -1.84 0.68
CA VAL A 275 6.38 -1.77 0.19
C VAL A 275 7.16 -3.00 0.67
N VAL A 276 8.10 -3.46 -0.15
CA VAL A 276 8.97 -4.59 0.17
C VAL A 276 9.71 -4.37 1.49
N CYS A 277 9.76 -5.39 2.35
CA CYS A 277 10.51 -5.32 3.60
C CYS A 277 12.03 -5.19 3.34
N ASP A 278 12.68 -4.25 4.03
CA ASP A 278 14.12 -4.00 3.95
C ASP A 278 14.96 -5.19 4.43
N PRO A 279 16.22 -5.32 3.98
CA PRO A 279 17.21 -6.19 4.62
C PRO A 279 17.24 -5.99 6.13
N ARG A 280 17.48 -7.07 6.86
CA ARG A 280 17.34 -7.17 8.33
C ARG A 280 15.90 -7.07 8.85
N THR A 281 14.90 -7.15 7.98
CA THR A 281 13.48 -7.31 8.36
C THR A 281 12.80 -8.40 7.53
N TYR A 282 11.64 -8.88 7.99
CA TYR A 282 10.82 -9.88 7.29
C TYR A 282 9.33 -9.69 7.60
N SER A 283 8.45 -10.21 6.73
CA SER A 283 7.01 -10.28 6.98
C SER A 283 6.50 -11.69 6.64
N PRO A 284 6.09 -12.52 7.62
CA PRO A 284 5.77 -13.92 7.41
C PRO A 284 4.31 -14.21 7.02
N ASN A 285 3.42 -13.25 7.23
CA ASN A 285 1.98 -13.40 7.17
C ASN A 285 1.36 -12.19 6.44
N THR A 286 0.08 -11.93 6.68
CA THR A 286 -0.66 -10.83 6.05
C THR A 286 -0.59 -9.50 6.82
N ASP A 287 0.23 -9.42 7.88
CA ASP A 287 0.34 -8.21 8.69
C ASP A 287 0.97 -7.07 7.87
N VAL A 288 0.61 -5.83 8.22
CA VAL A 288 1.11 -4.63 7.55
C VAL A 288 2.49 -4.17 8.06
N THR A 289 3.17 -4.94 8.90
CA THR A 289 4.43 -4.54 9.55
C THR A 289 5.58 -5.50 9.27
N CYS A 290 6.69 -4.96 8.77
CA CYS A 290 7.95 -5.70 8.69
C CYS A 290 8.57 -5.83 10.08
N GLN A 291 8.88 -7.06 10.49
CA GLN A 291 9.46 -7.40 11.79
C GLN A 291 10.98 -7.48 11.70
N ALA A 292 11.71 -7.10 12.74
CA ALA A 292 13.18 -7.13 12.72
C ALA A 292 13.73 -8.57 12.74
N CYS A 293 14.70 -8.85 11.88
CA CYS A 293 15.41 -10.13 11.77
C CYS A 293 16.83 -9.92 11.23
N LEU A 294 17.82 -9.79 12.11
CA LEU A 294 19.19 -9.41 11.75
C LEU A 294 19.92 -10.43 10.86
N THR A 295 19.48 -11.69 10.81
CA THR A 295 20.09 -12.79 10.04
C THR A 295 19.80 -12.72 8.53
N VAL A 296 18.82 -11.91 8.11
CA VAL A 296 18.43 -11.81 6.68
C VAL A 296 19.00 -10.55 6.04
N HIS A 297 19.51 -10.69 4.81
CA HIS A 297 20.18 -9.60 4.07
C HIS A 297 19.57 -9.35 2.68
N ILE A 298 18.39 -9.90 2.41
CA ILE A 298 17.63 -9.68 1.17
C ILE A 298 16.39 -8.83 1.45
N TYR A 299 15.97 -8.07 0.43
CA TYR A 299 14.65 -7.44 0.41
C TYR A 299 13.56 -8.51 0.25
N GLY A 300 12.41 -8.30 0.90
CA GLY A 300 11.22 -9.14 0.69
C GLY A 300 11.23 -10.45 1.46
N ALA A 301 11.97 -10.54 2.57
CA ALA A 301 12.09 -11.75 3.35
C ALA A 301 10.75 -12.19 3.96
N LYS A 302 10.45 -13.49 3.85
CA LYS A 302 9.20 -14.11 4.34
C LYS A 302 9.40 -14.93 5.62
N THR A 303 10.63 -15.18 6.02
CA THR A 303 10.99 -15.97 7.20
C THR A 303 12.22 -15.38 7.86
N CYS A 304 12.35 -15.60 9.16
CA CYS A 304 13.57 -15.33 9.93
C CYS A 304 14.23 -16.67 10.29
N PRO A 305 15.41 -17.01 9.73
CA PRO A 305 16.21 -18.16 10.12
C PRO A 305 16.92 -17.95 11.47
#